data_AF-A0A3B8XUE9-F1
#
_entry.id   AF-A0A3B8XUE9-F1
#
_cell.length_a   1.000
_cell.length_b   1.000
_cell.length_c   1.000
_cell.angle_alpha   90.00
_cell.angle_beta   90.00
_cell.angle_gamma   90.00
#
_symmetry.space_group_name_H-M   'P 1'
#
loop_
_entity.id
_entity.type
_entity.pdbx_description
1 polymer ?
#
loop_
_entity_poly.entity_id
_entity_poly.type
_entity_poly.pdbx_seq_one_letter_code
_entity_poly.pdbx_strand_id
1 'polypeptide(L)'
;RTGHERLAVLAGAVDWILGKQHEAAARETTEDGKRRENRRYQDAVLALSKAFALASGSDEARALRDEVGFFQTVRVAVVKSADTTGLSGADREFAIQQILDRAVVSTEIVDILAAAGITTPDISILSDEFLAEVQQLQRKNLALEALRKLLNDEIRSRSKTNVVETKRFSERLEAAIARYHTNAISTVEVMQELIELAKDVRAARQRGAEEGLTEDEIAFYDALAENESAVEAMGNDALKLIAHELLVSLQGNVTVDWSRRESARARMRVLVKRILRKHGYPPDMQDAAVQTVLRQAEALSTSWVA
;
A
#
# COMPACT_ATOMS: atom_id res chain seq x y z
N ARG A 1 -24.88 -11.08 -7.16
CA ARG A 1 -23.79 -11.97 -7.60
C ARG A 1 -22.69 -11.89 -6.56
N THR A 2 -22.29 -13.02 -6.00
CA THR A 2 -21.17 -13.07 -5.04
C THR A 2 -19.86 -12.66 -5.74
N GLY A 3 -18.85 -12.19 -4.99
CA GLY A 3 -17.56 -11.80 -5.58
C GLY A 3 -16.91 -12.92 -6.38
N HIS A 4 -17.09 -14.18 -5.94
CA HIS A 4 -16.59 -15.36 -6.64
C HIS A 4 -17.28 -15.60 -7.99
N GLU A 5 -18.60 -15.44 -8.07
CA GLU A 5 -19.34 -15.52 -9.34
C GLU A 5 -18.91 -14.42 -10.31
N ARG A 6 -18.63 -13.21 -9.81
CA ARG A 6 -18.14 -12.10 -10.63
C ARG A 6 -16.76 -12.41 -11.23
N LEU A 7 -15.86 -13.00 -10.44
CA LEU A 7 -14.53 -13.43 -10.90
C LEU A 7 -14.61 -14.56 -11.92
N ALA A 8 -15.45 -15.57 -11.69
CA ALA A 8 -15.65 -16.68 -12.63
C ALA A 8 -16.22 -16.19 -13.97
N VAL A 9 -17.17 -15.25 -13.93
CA VAL A 9 -17.73 -14.62 -15.14
C VAL A 9 -16.70 -13.77 -15.87
N LEU A 10 -15.85 -13.04 -15.16
CA LEU A 10 -14.76 -12.24 -15.77
C LEU A 10 -13.71 -13.14 -16.43
N ALA A 11 -13.27 -14.20 -15.76
CA ALA A 11 -12.33 -15.17 -16.32
C ALA A 11 -12.90 -15.83 -17.59
N GLY A 12 -14.13 -16.36 -17.50
CA GLY A 12 -14.79 -16.95 -18.66
C GLY A 12 -15.00 -15.98 -19.82
N ALA A 13 -15.21 -14.69 -19.53
CA ALA A 13 -15.31 -13.66 -20.56
C ALA A 13 -13.95 -13.37 -21.23
N VAL A 14 -12.87 -13.29 -20.45
CA VAL A 14 -11.51 -13.11 -20.99
C VAL A 14 -11.11 -14.27 -21.88
N ASP A 15 -11.30 -15.51 -21.43
CA ASP A 15 -10.97 -16.72 -22.19
C ASP A 15 -11.80 -16.81 -23.48
N TRP A 16 -13.08 -16.49 -23.39
CA TRP A 16 -13.96 -16.45 -24.55
C TRP A 16 -13.52 -15.39 -25.57
N ILE A 17 -13.14 -14.19 -25.11
CA ILE A 17 -12.65 -13.12 -25.99
C ILE A 17 -11.33 -13.50 -26.63
N LEU A 18 -10.35 -13.94 -25.84
CA LEU A 18 -9.04 -14.35 -26.34
C LEU A 18 -9.17 -15.51 -27.34
N GLY A 19 -10.02 -16.49 -27.04
CA GLY A 19 -10.35 -17.60 -27.95
C GLY A 19 -10.95 -17.10 -29.26
N LYS A 20 -11.93 -16.18 -29.21
CA LYS A 20 -12.55 -15.60 -30.40
C LYS A 20 -11.58 -14.75 -31.22
N GLN A 21 -10.71 -14.00 -30.57
CA GLN A 21 -9.67 -13.21 -31.24
C GLN A 21 -8.63 -14.09 -31.91
N HIS A 22 -8.20 -15.18 -31.26
CA HIS A 22 -7.30 -16.17 -31.86
C HIS A 22 -7.94 -16.89 -33.04
N GLU A 23 -9.19 -17.33 -32.92
CA GLU A 23 -9.95 -17.96 -34.02
C GLU A 23 -10.10 -17.02 -35.23
N ALA A 24 -10.37 -15.74 -34.98
CA ALA A 24 -10.51 -14.73 -36.04
C ALA A 24 -9.15 -14.40 -36.68
N ALA A 25 -8.10 -14.20 -35.87
CA ALA A 25 -6.75 -13.96 -36.36
C ALA A 25 -6.19 -15.16 -37.15
N ALA A 26 -6.53 -16.41 -36.78
CA ALA A 26 -6.12 -17.60 -37.52
C ALA A 26 -6.71 -17.69 -38.94
N ARG A 27 -7.82 -16.98 -39.21
CA ARG A 27 -8.45 -16.89 -40.54
C ARG A 27 -7.83 -15.81 -41.42
N GLU A 28 -7.01 -14.93 -40.86
CA GLU A 28 -6.36 -13.84 -41.58
C GLU A 28 -5.01 -14.26 -42.14
N THR A 29 -4.77 -13.91 -43.41
CA THR A 29 -3.53 -14.28 -44.13
C THR A 29 -2.45 -13.21 -44.02
N THR A 30 -2.82 -11.97 -43.68
CA THR A 30 -1.88 -10.84 -43.54
C THR A 30 -1.55 -10.57 -42.08
N GLU A 31 -0.30 -10.21 -41.80
CA GLU A 31 0.15 -9.85 -40.44
C GLU A 31 -0.62 -8.65 -39.87
N ASP A 32 -1.00 -7.71 -40.73
CA ASP A 32 -1.84 -6.58 -40.35
C ASP A 32 -3.29 -7.01 -40.05
N GLY A 33 -3.84 -7.98 -40.77
CA GLY A 33 -5.16 -8.57 -40.49
C GLY A 33 -5.19 -9.28 -39.14
N LYS A 34 -4.18 -10.09 -38.85
CA LYS A 34 -4.01 -10.75 -37.55
C LYS A 34 -3.92 -9.76 -36.40
N ARG A 35 -3.13 -8.69 -36.55
CA ARG A 35 -3.01 -7.62 -35.54
C ARG A 35 -4.31 -6.82 -35.34
N ARG A 36 -5.15 -6.69 -36.37
CA ARG A 36 -6.48 -6.08 -36.24
C ARG A 36 -7.44 -6.96 -35.45
N GLU A 37 -7.55 -8.24 -35.79
CA GLU A 37 -8.46 -9.15 -35.08
C GLU A 37 -8.06 -9.34 -33.60
N ASN A 38 -6.76 -9.41 -33.30
CA ASN A 38 -6.24 -9.46 -31.93
C ASN A 38 -6.47 -8.19 -31.09
N ARG A 39 -6.84 -7.06 -31.72
CA ARG A 39 -7.16 -5.79 -31.03
C ARG A 39 -8.63 -5.39 -31.10
N ARG A 40 -9.44 -6.15 -31.84
CA ARG A 40 -10.83 -5.83 -32.15
C ARG A 40 -11.69 -5.56 -30.91
N TYR A 41 -11.56 -6.38 -29.87
CA TYR A 41 -12.31 -6.20 -28.64
C TYR A 41 -11.88 -4.92 -27.89
N GLN A 42 -10.56 -4.70 -27.79
CA GLN A 42 -9.98 -3.56 -27.11
C GLN A 42 -10.38 -2.24 -27.80
N ASP A 43 -10.43 -2.23 -29.13
CA ASP A 43 -10.83 -1.08 -29.94
C ASP A 43 -12.34 -0.80 -29.81
N ALA A 44 -13.18 -1.84 -29.82
CA ALA A 44 -14.62 -1.71 -29.63
C ALA A 44 -14.99 -1.17 -28.24
N VAL A 45 -14.35 -1.67 -27.18
CA VAL A 45 -14.59 -1.20 -25.81
C VAL A 45 -14.05 0.24 -25.62
N LEU A 46 -12.98 0.62 -26.31
CA LEU A 46 -12.50 2.01 -26.32
C LEU A 46 -13.52 2.95 -26.98
N ALA A 47 -14.12 2.54 -28.12
CA ALA A 47 -15.17 3.31 -28.78
C ALA A 47 -16.43 3.43 -27.90
N LEU A 48 -16.85 2.33 -27.26
CA LEU A 48 -17.95 2.29 -26.30
C LEU A 48 -17.72 3.25 -25.13
N SER A 49 -16.50 3.24 -24.55
CA SER A 49 -16.15 4.11 -23.42
C SER A 49 -16.23 5.60 -23.79
N LYS A 50 -15.80 5.96 -25.01
CA LYS A 50 -15.91 7.33 -25.53
C LYS A 50 -17.37 7.74 -25.74
N ALA A 51 -18.19 6.87 -26.34
CA ALA A 51 -19.60 7.12 -26.54
C ALA A 51 -20.37 7.26 -25.21
N PHE A 52 -20.06 6.40 -24.23
CA PHE A 52 -20.63 6.46 -22.89
C PHE A 52 -20.27 7.75 -22.16
N ALA A 53 -19.01 8.19 -22.23
CA ALA A 53 -18.58 9.45 -21.63
C ALA A 53 -19.35 10.65 -22.20
N LEU A 54 -19.59 10.66 -23.52
CA LEU A 54 -20.35 11.71 -24.21
C LEU A 54 -21.86 11.69 -23.87
N ALA A 55 -22.41 10.51 -23.57
CA ALA A 55 -23.83 10.33 -23.25
C ALA A 55 -24.13 10.25 -21.74
N SER A 56 -23.12 10.33 -20.88
CA SER A 56 -23.19 10.02 -19.43
C SER A 56 -24.24 10.81 -18.61
N GLY A 57 -24.78 11.89 -19.16
CA GLY A 57 -25.86 12.68 -18.57
C GLY A 57 -27.28 12.15 -18.83
N SER A 58 -27.48 11.19 -19.75
CA SER A 58 -28.79 10.64 -20.10
C SER A 58 -29.19 9.47 -19.19
N ASP A 59 -30.49 9.24 -19.04
CA ASP A 59 -31.01 8.13 -18.21
C ASP A 59 -30.72 6.77 -18.85
N GLU A 60 -30.68 6.71 -20.19
CA GLU A 60 -30.27 5.52 -20.95
C GLU A 60 -28.80 5.18 -20.71
N ALA A 61 -27.92 6.19 -20.59
CA ALA A 61 -26.51 5.95 -20.26
C ALA A 61 -26.35 5.45 -18.82
N ARG A 62 -27.14 5.97 -17.86
CA ARG A 62 -27.10 5.46 -16.48
C ARG A 62 -27.50 3.99 -16.38
N ALA A 63 -28.49 3.57 -17.17
CA ALA A 63 -28.95 2.18 -17.22
C ALA A 63 -27.91 1.20 -17.79
N LEU A 64 -26.91 1.70 -18.54
CA LEU A 64 -25.86 0.89 -19.18
C LEU A 64 -24.52 0.91 -18.42
N ARG A 65 -24.47 1.55 -17.24
CA ARG A 65 -23.22 1.79 -16.49
C ARG A 65 -22.51 0.49 -16.12
N ASP A 66 -23.25 -0.50 -15.65
CA ASP A 66 -22.69 -1.75 -15.13
C ASP A 66 -22.14 -2.62 -16.27
N GLU A 67 -22.82 -2.65 -17.40
CA GLU A 67 -22.40 -3.33 -18.62
C GLU A 67 -21.13 -2.71 -19.20
N VAL A 68 -21.08 -1.37 -19.26
CA VAL A 68 -19.88 -0.65 -19.71
C VAL A 68 -18.70 -0.91 -18.77
N GLY A 69 -18.93 -0.88 -17.46
CA GLY A 69 -17.91 -1.20 -16.46
C GLY A 69 -17.38 -2.63 -16.59
N PHE A 70 -18.25 -3.60 -16.88
CA PHE A 70 -17.86 -4.98 -17.16
C PHE A 70 -16.93 -5.06 -18.37
N PHE A 71 -17.31 -4.47 -19.52
CA PHE A 71 -16.49 -4.50 -20.73
C PHE A 71 -15.13 -3.80 -20.54
N GLN A 72 -15.09 -2.70 -19.79
CA GLN A 72 -13.84 -2.01 -19.44
C GLN A 72 -12.91 -2.88 -18.60
N THR A 73 -13.46 -3.58 -17.61
CA THR A 73 -12.72 -4.50 -16.73
C THR A 73 -12.09 -5.63 -17.52
N VAL A 74 -12.88 -6.25 -18.41
CA VAL A 74 -12.42 -7.34 -19.28
C VAL A 74 -11.35 -6.86 -20.27
N ARG A 75 -11.47 -5.64 -20.84
CA ARG A 75 -10.44 -5.07 -21.72
C ARG A 75 -9.09 -4.92 -21.00
N VAL A 76 -9.09 -4.45 -19.75
CA VAL A 76 -7.86 -4.30 -18.96
C VAL A 76 -7.20 -5.64 -18.70
N ALA A 77 -7.99 -6.67 -18.36
CA ALA A 77 -7.50 -8.03 -18.16
C ALA A 77 -6.89 -8.61 -19.45
N VAL A 78 -7.56 -8.44 -20.59
CA VAL A 78 -7.08 -8.90 -21.90
C VAL A 78 -5.76 -8.21 -22.28
N VAL A 79 -5.65 -6.88 -22.16
CA VAL A 79 -4.42 -6.14 -22.51
C VAL A 79 -3.23 -6.61 -21.69
N LYS A 80 -3.40 -6.75 -20.36
CA LYS A 80 -2.32 -7.20 -19.48
C LYS A 80 -1.91 -8.65 -19.77
N SER A 81 -2.84 -9.51 -20.20
CA SER A 81 -2.55 -10.90 -20.59
C SER A 81 -1.82 -11.05 -21.93
N ALA A 82 -1.81 -10.00 -22.77
CA ALA A 82 -1.13 -10.02 -24.06
C ALA A 82 0.37 -9.72 -23.96
N ASP A 83 0.83 -9.03 -22.91
CA ASP A 83 2.25 -8.69 -22.70
C ASP A 83 3.12 -9.90 -22.26
N THR A 84 2.52 -11.07 -22.05
CA THR A 84 3.20 -12.31 -21.63
C THR A 84 3.52 -13.27 -22.78
N THR A 85 3.64 -12.75 -24.01
CA THR A 85 3.95 -13.55 -25.20
C THR A 85 5.35 -14.18 -25.11
N GLY A 86 5.40 -15.48 -24.87
CA GLY A 86 6.62 -16.29 -24.73
C GLY A 86 6.48 -17.47 -23.75
N LEU A 87 5.41 -17.47 -22.96
CA LEU A 87 5.13 -18.47 -21.92
C LEU A 87 4.25 -19.62 -22.43
N SER A 88 4.45 -20.83 -21.90
CA SER A 88 3.67 -22.02 -22.27
C SER A 88 2.18 -21.84 -21.95
N GLY A 89 1.27 -22.63 -22.55
CA GLY A 89 -0.18 -22.46 -22.33
C GLY A 89 -0.59 -22.48 -20.85
N ALA A 90 0.08 -23.27 -20.02
CA ALA A 90 -0.14 -23.32 -18.56
C ALA A 90 0.42 -22.09 -17.84
N ASP A 91 1.57 -21.58 -18.28
CA ASP A 91 2.17 -20.35 -17.73
C ASP A 91 1.37 -19.11 -18.16
N ARG A 92 0.71 -19.18 -19.32
CA ARG A 92 -0.20 -18.14 -19.81
C ARG A 92 -1.48 -18.11 -18.98
N GLU A 93 -2.08 -19.27 -18.71
CA GLU A 93 -3.23 -19.42 -17.81
C GLU A 93 -2.92 -18.91 -16.40
N PHE A 94 -1.73 -19.24 -15.88
CA PHE A 94 -1.24 -18.78 -14.57
C PHE A 94 -0.97 -17.27 -14.55
N ALA A 95 -0.37 -16.72 -15.62
CA ALA A 95 -0.16 -15.30 -15.74
C ALA A 95 -1.50 -14.54 -15.89
N ILE A 96 -2.47 -15.08 -16.65
CA ILE A 96 -3.84 -14.57 -16.75
C ILE A 96 -4.50 -14.56 -15.37
N GLN A 97 -4.38 -15.62 -14.58
CA GLN A 97 -4.85 -15.65 -13.19
C GLN A 97 -4.20 -14.58 -12.31
N GLN A 98 -2.87 -14.42 -12.34
CA GLN A 98 -2.18 -13.36 -11.58
C GLN A 98 -2.52 -11.95 -12.04
N ILE A 99 -2.86 -11.79 -13.33
CA ILE A 99 -3.25 -10.52 -13.92
C ILE A 99 -4.71 -10.20 -13.60
N LEU A 100 -5.59 -11.20 -13.54
CA LEU A 100 -6.97 -11.08 -13.05
C LEU A 100 -6.97 -10.66 -11.58
N ASP A 101 -6.10 -11.25 -10.75
CA ASP A 101 -5.88 -10.82 -9.35
C ASP A 101 -5.44 -9.35 -9.26
N ARG A 102 -4.72 -8.84 -10.28
CA ARG A 102 -4.28 -7.44 -10.39
C ARG A 102 -5.26 -6.51 -11.11
N ALA A 103 -6.19 -7.01 -11.93
CA ALA A 103 -7.19 -6.22 -12.65
C ALA A 103 -8.45 -5.97 -11.80
N VAL A 104 -8.66 -6.80 -10.77
CA VAL A 104 -9.66 -6.62 -9.70
C VAL A 104 -9.26 -5.51 -8.71
N VAL A 105 -8.12 -4.84 -8.91
CA VAL A 105 -7.59 -3.78 -8.03
C VAL A 105 -8.25 -2.41 -8.28
N SER A 106 -9.57 -2.37 -8.42
CA SER A 106 -10.33 -1.14 -8.25
C SER A 106 -11.67 -1.33 -7.52
N THR A 107 -11.93 -2.51 -6.96
CA THR A 107 -13.02 -2.66 -5.99
C THR A 107 -12.40 -2.71 -4.61
N GLU A 108 -12.94 -1.85 -3.75
CA GLU A 108 -12.48 -1.51 -2.43
C GLU A 108 -12.07 -2.76 -1.61
N ILE A 109 -11.07 -2.57 -0.75
CA ILE A 109 -10.50 -3.58 0.17
C ILE A 109 -11.57 -4.36 0.95
N VAL A 110 -12.74 -3.75 1.13
CA VAL A 110 -13.93 -4.28 1.80
C VAL A 110 -14.57 -5.46 1.04
N ASP A 111 -14.53 -5.48 -0.30
CA ASP A 111 -15.27 -6.47 -1.11
C ASP A 111 -14.58 -7.86 -1.20
N ILE A 112 -13.25 -7.93 -1.03
CA ILE A 112 -12.50 -9.21 -1.05
C ILE A 112 -12.72 -9.98 0.26
N LEU A 113 -12.79 -9.26 1.38
CA LEU A 113 -13.01 -9.81 2.73
C LEU A 113 -14.47 -10.23 2.92
N ALA A 114 -15.42 -9.41 2.45
CA ALA A 114 -16.84 -9.77 2.44
C ALA A 114 -17.14 -11.00 1.57
N ALA A 115 -16.44 -11.18 0.44
CA ALA A 115 -16.56 -12.37 -0.42
C ALA A 115 -15.98 -13.65 0.21
N ALA A 116 -15.13 -13.53 1.24
CA ALA A 116 -14.56 -14.64 2.00
C ALA A 116 -15.36 -14.98 3.28
N GLY A 117 -16.47 -14.28 3.54
CA GLY A 117 -17.33 -14.49 4.70
C GLY A 117 -16.96 -13.65 5.93
N ILE A 118 -16.02 -12.71 5.80
CA ILE A 118 -15.62 -11.80 6.87
C ILE A 118 -16.59 -10.61 6.84
N THR A 119 -17.43 -10.49 7.86
CA THR A 119 -18.29 -9.30 8.03
C THR A 119 -17.46 -8.21 8.68
N THR A 120 -17.25 -7.10 7.98
CA THR A 120 -16.54 -5.93 8.49
C THR A 120 -17.54 -4.92 9.08
N PRO A 121 -17.80 -4.90 10.40
CA PRO A 121 -18.18 -3.66 11.04
C PRO A 121 -16.95 -2.75 11.11
N ASP A 122 -17.18 -1.46 11.33
CA ASP A 122 -16.26 -0.31 11.32
C ASP A 122 -15.10 -0.35 12.36
N ILE A 123 -14.58 -1.55 12.66
CA ILE A 123 -13.67 -1.82 13.77
C ILE A 123 -12.30 -2.19 13.20
N SER A 124 -11.35 -1.25 13.33
CA SER A 124 -9.89 -1.40 13.25
C SER A 124 -9.39 -2.57 12.39
N ILE A 125 -8.95 -2.26 11.17
CA ILE A 125 -8.47 -3.13 10.06
C ILE A 125 -7.39 -4.19 10.43
N LEU A 126 -7.01 -4.34 11.70
CA LEU A 126 -6.08 -5.34 12.26
C LEU A 126 -6.51 -5.80 13.68
N SER A 127 -7.80 -6.02 13.93
CA SER A 127 -8.29 -6.51 15.23
C SER A 127 -7.84 -7.94 15.52
N ASP A 128 -7.80 -8.35 16.80
CA ASP A 128 -7.39 -9.71 17.15
C ASP A 128 -8.36 -10.76 16.59
N GLU A 129 -9.65 -10.41 16.52
CA GLU A 129 -10.69 -11.22 15.90
C GLU A 129 -10.44 -11.37 14.39
N PHE A 130 -10.15 -10.28 13.69
CA PHE A 130 -9.83 -10.30 12.26
C PHE A 130 -8.59 -11.15 11.96
N LEU A 131 -7.51 -10.98 12.74
CA LEU A 131 -6.29 -11.75 12.56
C LEU A 131 -6.52 -13.27 12.79
N ALA A 132 -7.37 -13.61 13.76
CA ALA A 132 -7.78 -14.99 14.00
C ALA A 132 -8.60 -15.57 12.84
N GLU A 133 -9.50 -14.80 12.25
CA GLU A 133 -10.28 -15.20 11.07
C GLU A 133 -9.38 -15.42 9.84
N VAL A 134 -8.46 -14.50 9.58
CA VAL A 134 -7.47 -14.61 8.49
C VAL A 134 -6.62 -15.88 8.64
N GLN A 135 -6.23 -16.21 9.87
CA GLN A 135 -5.48 -17.44 10.17
C GLN A 135 -6.30 -18.71 9.90
N GLN A 136 -7.62 -18.67 10.06
CA GLN A 136 -8.52 -19.82 9.85
C GLN A 136 -8.95 -20.01 8.39
N LEU A 137 -8.70 -19.05 7.50
CA LEU A 137 -9.04 -19.15 6.09
C LEU A 137 -8.44 -20.41 5.45
N GLN A 138 -9.28 -21.16 4.71
CA GLN A 138 -8.88 -22.39 4.02
C GLN A 138 -7.85 -22.10 2.91
N ARG A 139 -7.97 -20.93 2.24
CA ARG A 139 -7.07 -20.50 1.17
C ARG A 139 -5.91 -19.67 1.76
N LYS A 140 -4.86 -20.35 2.24
CA LYS A 140 -3.73 -19.71 2.93
C LYS A 140 -2.98 -18.66 2.09
N ASN A 141 -2.79 -18.92 0.80
CA ASN A 141 -2.12 -17.95 -0.09
C ASN A 141 -2.95 -16.68 -0.31
N LEU A 142 -4.27 -16.80 -0.37
CA LEU A 142 -5.18 -15.65 -0.48
C LEU A 142 -5.19 -14.83 0.83
N ALA A 143 -5.20 -15.52 1.97
CA ALA A 143 -5.10 -14.90 3.29
C ALA A 143 -3.79 -14.12 3.46
N LEU A 144 -2.67 -14.71 3.02
CA LEU A 144 -1.35 -14.08 3.04
C LEU A 144 -1.33 -12.80 2.18
N GLU A 145 -1.85 -12.87 0.96
CA GLU A 145 -1.88 -11.74 0.03
C GLU A 145 -2.79 -10.60 0.53
N ALA A 146 -3.95 -10.94 1.08
CA ALA A 146 -4.85 -9.98 1.71
C ALA A 146 -4.17 -9.29 2.89
N LEU A 147 -3.56 -10.06 3.80
CA LEU A 147 -2.87 -9.51 4.97
C LEU A 147 -1.69 -8.63 4.58
N ARG A 148 -0.89 -9.03 3.57
CA ARG A 148 0.18 -8.21 2.99
C ARG A 148 -0.33 -6.86 2.52
N LYS A 149 -1.40 -6.85 1.72
CA LYS A 149 -1.96 -5.63 1.17
C LYS A 149 -2.48 -4.70 2.27
N LEU A 150 -3.24 -5.25 3.21
CA LEU A 150 -3.77 -4.51 4.37
C LEU A 150 -2.65 -3.87 5.20
N LEU A 151 -1.61 -4.64 5.52
CA LEU A 151 -0.45 -4.14 6.26
C LEU A 151 0.27 -3.03 5.50
N ASN A 152 0.52 -3.22 4.20
CA ASN A 152 1.17 -2.21 3.39
C ASN A 152 0.35 -0.91 3.33
N ASP A 153 -0.97 -1.00 3.20
CA ASP A 153 -1.85 0.17 3.15
C ASP A 153 -1.91 0.89 4.51
N GLU A 154 -1.97 0.16 5.63
CA GLU A 154 -1.90 0.71 6.99
C GLU A 154 -0.54 1.40 7.25
N ILE A 155 0.57 0.74 6.91
CA ILE A 155 1.92 1.30 7.05
C ILE A 155 2.06 2.58 6.20
N ARG A 156 1.55 2.58 4.96
CA ARG A 156 1.55 3.77 4.09
C ARG A 156 0.69 4.89 4.63
N SER A 157 -0.47 4.59 5.21
CA SER A 157 -1.31 5.60 5.85
C SER A 157 -0.53 6.34 6.94
N ARG A 158 0.26 5.62 7.73
CA ARG A 158 1.11 6.16 8.82
C ARG A 158 2.39 6.85 8.39
N SER A 159 2.84 6.64 7.15
CA SER A 159 4.02 7.31 6.59
C SER A 159 3.97 8.83 6.70
N LYS A 160 2.77 9.39 6.79
CA LYS A 160 2.52 10.83 6.94
C LYS A 160 2.82 11.34 8.35
N THR A 161 2.72 10.49 9.37
CA THR A 161 2.81 10.89 10.77
C THR A 161 4.11 10.42 11.42
N ASN A 162 4.61 9.21 11.14
CA ASN A 162 5.83 8.68 11.75
C ASN A 162 6.71 7.94 10.73
N VAL A 163 7.79 8.59 10.28
CA VAL A 163 8.69 8.10 9.24
C VAL A 163 9.55 6.93 9.73
N VAL A 164 9.88 6.92 11.02
CA VAL A 164 10.78 5.92 11.64
C VAL A 164 10.07 4.58 11.77
N GLU A 165 8.89 4.59 12.38
CA GLU A 165 8.06 3.39 12.49
C GLU A 165 7.66 2.86 11.12
N THR A 166 7.28 3.75 10.20
CA THR A 166 6.93 3.37 8.83
C THR A 166 8.07 2.63 8.13
N LYS A 167 9.30 3.17 8.22
CA LYS A 167 10.48 2.52 7.64
C LYS A 167 10.71 1.14 8.27
N ARG A 168 10.72 1.06 9.60
CA ARG A 168 10.93 -0.19 10.34
C ARG A 168 9.90 -1.26 9.98
N PHE A 169 8.61 -0.90 9.94
CA PHE A 169 7.55 -1.84 9.59
C PHE A 169 7.57 -2.25 8.12
N SER A 170 7.88 -1.32 7.21
CA SER A 170 8.03 -1.61 5.78
C SER A 170 9.18 -2.61 5.55
N GLU A 171 10.33 -2.38 6.18
CA GLU A 171 11.49 -3.28 6.06
C GLU A 171 11.20 -4.68 6.59
N ARG A 172 10.48 -4.79 7.72
CA ARG A 172 10.03 -6.08 8.27
C ARG A 172 9.05 -6.80 7.33
N LEU A 173 8.09 -6.07 6.76
CA LEU A 173 7.13 -6.62 5.81
C LEU A 173 7.83 -7.19 4.56
N GLU A 174 8.72 -6.39 3.95
CA GLU A 174 9.48 -6.79 2.77
C GLU A 174 10.41 -7.98 3.07
N ALA A 175 11.05 -8.01 4.24
CA ALA A 175 11.89 -9.12 4.64
C ALA A 175 11.10 -10.44 4.79
N ALA A 176 9.91 -10.40 5.39
CA ALA A 176 9.04 -11.57 5.52
C ALA A 176 8.60 -12.10 4.13
N ILE A 177 8.23 -11.20 3.22
CA ILE A 177 7.84 -11.53 1.84
C ILE A 177 9.02 -12.08 1.04
N ALA A 178 10.22 -11.52 1.19
CA ALA A 178 11.41 -12.00 0.51
C ALA A 178 11.78 -13.43 0.93
N ARG A 179 11.63 -13.75 2.22
CA ARG A 179 11.84 -15.11 2.74
C ARG A 179 10.79 -16.09 2.22
N TYR A 180 9.55 -15.65 2.05
CA TYR A 180 8.52 -16.44 1.36
C TYR A 180 8.90 -16.75 -0.09
N HIS A 181 9.29 -15.73 -0.87
CA HIS A 181 9.60 -15.90 -2.29
C HIS A 181 10.84 -16.75 -2.56
N THR A 182 11.77 -16.80 -1.61
CA THR A 182 12.94 -17.68 -1.66
C THR A 182 12.65 -19.11 -1.17
N ASN A 183 11.39 -19.44 -0.85
CA ASN A 183 10.96 -20.68 -0.20
C ASN A 183 11.74 -20.98 1.10
N ALA A 184 12.30 -19.95 1.73
CA ALA A 184 13.06 -20.08 2.97
C ALA A 184 12.14 -20.35 4.18
N ILE A 185 10.85 -20.06 4.03
CA ILE A 185 9.78 -20.31 5.01
C ILE A 185 8.47 -20.67 4.29
N SER A 186 7.63 -21.44 4.97
CA SER A 186 6.31 -21.86 4.48
C SER A 186 5.27 -20.75 4.57
N THR A 187 4.18 -20.86 3.78
CA THR A 187 3.05 -19.91 3.80
C THR A 187 2.49 -19.68 5.21
N VAL A 188 2.47 -20.73 6.05
CA VAL A 188 1.94 -20.64 7.42
C VAL A 188 2.88 -19.82 8.32
N GLU A 189 4.20 -20.02 8.18
CA GLU A 189 5.21 -19.26 8.94
C GLU A 189 5.22 -17.78 8.54
N VAL A 190 5.14 -17.46 7.25
CA VAL A 190 5.07 -16.07 6.79
C VAL A 190 3.78 -15.41 7.29
N MET A 191 2.66 -16.13 7.24
CA MET A 191 1.39 -15.62 7.74
C MET A 191 1.47 -15.29 9.23
N GLN A 192 2.15 -16.11 10.03
CA GLN A 192 2.38 -15.83 11.44
C GLN A 192 3.25 -14.58 11.64
N GLU A 193 4.34 -14.42 10.87
CA GLU A 193 5.18 -13.21 10.91
C GLU A 193 4.38 -11.95 10.54
N LEU A 194 3.48 -12.03 9.55
CA LEU A 194 2.60 -10.92 9.19
C LEU A 194 1.56 -10.61 10.27
N ILE A 195 1.01 -11.62 10.94
CA ILE A 195 0.08 -11.43 12.08
C ILE A 195 0.80 -10.74 13.24
N GLU A 196 2.04 -11.13 13.53
CA GLU A 196 2.86 -10.49 14.56
C GLU A 196 3.18 -9.04 14.19
N LEU A 197 3.55 -8.79 12.93
CA LEU A 197 3.75 -7.43 12.43
C LEU A 197 2.48 -6.57 12.57
N ALA A 198 1.29 -7.13 12.28
CA ALA A 198 0.02 -6.44 12.47
C ALA A 198 -0.21 -6.01 13.93
N LYS A 199 0.10 -6.91 14.87
CA LYS A 199 -0.01 -6.62 16.31
C LYS A 199 0.97 -5.53 16.74
N ASP A 200 2.20 -5.56 16.24
CA ASP A 200 3.20 -4.53 16.55
C ASP A 200 2.79 -3.15 16.01
N VAL A 201 2.26 -3.08 14.79
CA VAL A 201 1.73 -1.83 14.20
C VAL A 201 0.56 -1.27 15.03
N ARG A 202 -0.29 -2.15 15.55
CA ARG A 202 -1.40 -1.76 16.44
C ARG A 202 -0.88 -1.28 17.80
N ALA A 203 0.03 -2.02 18.43
CA ALA A 203 0.62 -1.66 19.72
C ALA A 203 1.33 -0.29 19.63
N ALA A 204 2.07 -0.06 18.56
CA ALA A 204 2.69 1.24 18.25
C ALA A 204 1.67 2.40 18.28
N ARG A 205 0.46 2.18 17.75
CA ARG A 205 -0.64 3.17 17.82
C ARG A 205 -1.02 3.54 19.24
N GLN A 206 -1.11 2.51 20.08
CA GLN A 206 -1.75 2.62 21.38
C GLN A 206 -0.79 3.17 22.44
N ARG A 207 0.51 2.87 22.32
CA ARG A 207 1.58 3.44 23.15
C ARG A 207 1.51 4.96 23.22
N GLY A 208 1.20 5.60 22.09
CA GLY A 208 1.12 7.05 22.03
C GLY A 208 0.08 7.65 22.98
N ALA A 209 -1.12 7.07 22.95
CA ALA A 209 -2.23 7.50 23.80
C ALA A 209 -1.98 7.20 25.29
N GLU A 210 -1.30 6.08 25.60
CA GLU A 210 -1.00 5.66 26.97
C GLU A 210 0.09 6.54 27.62
N GLU A 211 1.01 7.06 26.83
CA GLU A 211 2.10 7.91 27.32
C GLU A 211 1.74 9.40 27.39
N GLY A 212 0.50 9.78 27.04
CA GLY A 212 0.01 11.16 27.08
C GLY A 212 0.68 12.09 26.07
N LEU A 213 1.35 11.53 25.06
CA LEU A 213 2.01 12.26 23.99
C LEU A 213 1.08 12.40 22.78
N THR A 214 1.19 13.51 22.07
CA THR A 214 0.55 13.69 20.77
C THR A 214 1.26 12.84 19.70
N GLU A 215 0.55 12.50 18.62
CA GLU A 215 1.12 11.70 17.52
C GLU A 215 2.42 12.30 16.96
N ASP A 216 2.48 13.63 16.85
CA ASP A 216 3.67 14.36 16.41
C ASP A 216 4.84 14.19 17.40
N GLU A 217 4.59 14.27 18.70
CA GLU A 217 5.63 14.12 19.74
C GLU A 217 6.21 12.70 19.77
N ILE A 218 5.37 11.68 19.63
CA ILE A 218 5.82 10.28 19.57
C ILE A 218 6.73 10.08 18.37
N ALA A 219 6.39 10.67 17.22
CA ALA A 219 7.21 10.54 16.03
C ALA A 219 8.60 11.17 16.20
N PHE A 220 8.70 12.29 16.92
CA PHE A 220 10.00 12.86 17.31
C PHE A 220 10.73 12.02 18.36
N TYR A 221 10.00 11.46 19.33
CA TYR A 221 10.57 10.54 20.32
C TYR A 221 11.18 9.31 19.63
N ASP A 222 10.46 8.66 18.72
CA ASP A 222 10.94 7.49 17.98
C ASP A 222 12.17 7.82 17.11
N ALA A 223 12.21 9.03 16.54
CA ALA A 223 13.36 9.52 15.79
C ALA A 223 14.63 9.70 16.64
N LEU A 224 14.47 10.00 17.92
CA LEU A 224 15.59 10.07 18.87
C LEU A 224 15.94 8.68 19.42
N ALA A 225 14.92 7.86 19.68
CA ALA A 225 15.07 6.51 20.21
C ALA A 225 15.63 5.50 19.19
N GLU A 226 15.73 5.85 17.90
CA GLU A 226 16.48 5.08 16.90
C GLU A 226 17.96 4.89 17.30
N ASN A 227 18.49 5.77 18.16
CA ASN A 227 19.80 5.59 18.78
C ASN A 227 19.69 4.91 20.15
N GLU A 228 20.05 3.62 20.20
CA GLU A 228 20.04 2.83 21.45
C GLU A 228 20.91 3.45 22.54
N SER A 229 22.06 4.05 22.20
CA SER A 229 22.94 4.69 23.19
C SER A 229 22.30 5.91 23.85
N ALA A 230 21.41 6.62 23.15
CA ALA A 230 20.66 7.74 23.71
C ALA A 230 19.55 7.25 24.65
N VAL A 231 18.88 6.15 24.31
CA VAL A 231 17.89 5.52 25.19
C VAL A 231 18.53 5.04 26.48
N GLU A 232 19.67 4.35 26.40
CA GLU A 232 20.40 3.83 27.56
C GLU A 232 20.98 4.96 28.44
N ALA A 233 21.54 6.00 27.83
CA ALA A 233 22.22 7.07 28.57
C ALA A 233 21.26 8.09 29.19
N MET A 234 20.13 8.39 28.53
CA MET A 234 19.24 9.49 28.92
C MET A 234 17.92 9.01 29.54
N GLY A 235 17.46 7.81 29.18
CA GLY A 235 16.15 7.29 29.58
C GLY A 235 14.98 7.99 28.85
N ASN A 236 13.79 7.38 28.97
CA ASN A 236 12.62 7.78 28.20
C ASN A 236 12.14 9.20 28.50
N ASP A 237 12.13 9.63 29.77
CA ASP A 237 11.59 10.94 30.16
C ASP A 237 12.40 12.12 29.58
N ALA A 238 13.73 11.97 29.53
CA ALA A 238 14.59 12.98 28.91
C ALA A 238 14.37 13.07 27.39
N LEU A 239 14.22 11.93 26.72
CA LEU A 239 13.93 11.88 25.29
C LEU A 239 12.57 12.49 24.95
N LYS A 240 11.55 12.29 25.79
CA LYS A 240 10.23 12.93 25.65
C LYS A 240 10.31 14.45 25.74
N LEU A 241 11.08 14.97 26.70
CA LEU A 241 11.29 16.41 26.84
C LEU A 241 11.98 17.00 25.60
N ILE A 242 12.97 16.30 25.05
CA ILE A 242 13.64 16.70 23.81
C ILE A 242 12.66 16.67 22.64
N ALA A 243 11.85 15.61 22.51
CA ALA A 243 10.85 15.48 21.46
C ALA A 243 9.83 16.62 21.47
N HIS A 244 9.31 16.98 22.66
CA HIS A 244 8.43 18.13 22.84
C HIS A 244 9.11 19.45 22.46
N GLU A 245 10.33 19.72 22.93
CA GLU A 245 11.06 20.95 22.60
C GLU A 245 11.37 21.03 21.09
N LEU A 246 11.72 19.90 20.46
CA LEU A 246 11.92 19.82 19.01
C LEU A 246 10.64 20.17 18.26
N LEU A 247 9.50 19.57 18.61
CA LEU A 247 8.22 19.83 17.96
C LEU A 247 7.88 21.31 17.99
N VAL A 248 7.85 21.92 19.20
CA VAL A 248 7.51 23.34 19.39
C VAL A 248 8.48 24.25 18.65
N SER A 249 9.78 23.97 18.72
CA SER A 249 10.80 24.79 18.08
C SER A 249 10.75 24.70 16.55
N LEU A 250 10.50 23.51 16.00
CA LEU A 250 10.44 23.28 14.56
C LEU A 250 9.16 23.86 13.95
N GLN A 251 8.01 23.72 14.61
CA GLN A 251 6.75 24.36 14.20
C GLN A 251 6.91 25.89 14.13
N GLY A 252 7.52 26.51 15.14
CA GLY A 252 7.73 27.97 15.16
C GLY A 252 8.73 28.49 14.12
N ASN A 253 9.52 27.63 13.49
CA ASN A 253 10.54 28.01 12.50
C ASN A 253 10.26 27.44 11.09
N VAL A 254 9.17 26.69 10.92
CA VAL A 254 8.80 26.09 9.63
C VAL A 254 8.33 27.17 8.67
N THR A 255 8.83 27.12 7.43
CA THR A 255 8.35 27.98 6.33
C THR A 255 7.88 27.10 5.17
N VAL A 256 6.99 27.62 4.32
CA VAL A 256 6.57 26.92 3.08
C VAL A 256 7.81 26.53 2.26
N ASP A 257 7.87 25.27 1.83
CA ASP A 257 8.99 24.66 1.08
C ASP A 257 10.36 24.68 1.79
N TRP A 258 10.42 24.75 3.13
CA TRP A 258 11.70 24.79 3.85
C TRP A 258 12.61 23.59 3.53
N SER A 259 12.04 22.41 3.25
CA SER A 259 12.81 21.19 2.97
C SER A 259 13.54 21.22 1.63
N ARG A 260 13.01 21.99 0.67
CA ARG A 260 13.58 22.19 -0.68
C ARG A 260 14.63 23.30 -0.72
N ARG A 261 14.62 24.22 0.25
CA ARG A 261 15.54 25.37 0.32
C ARG A 261 16.73 25.04 1.21
N GLU A 262 17.92 24.95 0.62
CA GLU A 262 19.15 24.59 1.35
C GLU A 262 19.42 25.48 2.57
N SER A 263 19.22 26.80 2.45
CA SER A 263 19.40 27.75 3.55
C SER A 263 18.38 27.55 4.69
N ALA A 264 17.15 27.17 4.39
CA ALA A 264 16.13 26.87 5.40
C ALA A 264 16.43 25.53 6.08
N ARG A 265 16.78 24.50 5.31
CA ARG A 265 17.21 23.20 5.84
C ARG A 265 18.45 23.30 6.73
N ALA A 266 19.43 24.13 6.36
CA ALA A 266 20.61 24.39 7.18
C ALA A 266 20.25 25.05 8.52
N ARG A 267 19.33 26.04 8.52
CA ARG A 267 18.84 26.67 9.75
C ARG A 267 18.15 25.65 10.68
N MET A 268 17.27 24.81 10.13
CA MET A 268 16.61 23.74 10.90
C MET A 268 17.62 22.75 11.47
N ARG A 269 18.63 22.36 10.69
CA ARG A 269 19.72 21.48 11.17
C ARG A 269 20.46 22.08 12.38
N VAL A 270 20.79 23.38 12.31
CA VAL A 270 21.47 24.08 13.43
C VAL A 270 20.57 24.16 14.66
N LEU A 271 19.27 24.39 14.48
CA LEU A 271 18.29 24.41 15.56
C LEU A 271 18.22 23.06 16.27
N VAL A 272 18.05 21.96 15.53
CA VAL A 272 18.02 20.60 16.06
C VAL A 272 19.31 20.28 16.82
N LYS A 273 20.48 20.54 16.22
CA LYS A 273 21.78 20.32 16.88
C LYS A 273 21.92 21.08 18.20
N ARG A 274 21.37 22.30 18.27
CA ARG A 274 21.39 23.12 19.50
C ARG A 274 20.54 22.50 20.60
N ILE A 275 19.33 22.05 20.26
CA ILE A 275 18.40 21.43 21.22
C ILE A 275 18.99 20.12 21.75
N LEU A 276 19.53 19.26 20.87
CA LEU A 276 20.18 18.00 21.29
C LEU A 276 21.36 18.25 22.23
N ARG A 277 22.20 19.26 21.96
CA ARG A 277 23.32 19.63 22.83
C ARG A 277 22.88 20.19 24.18
N LYS A 278 21.83 21.01 24.20
CA LYS A 278 21.26 21.60 25.42
C LYS A 278 20.83 20.52 26.42
N HIS A 279 20.27 19.42 25.92
CA HIS A 279 19.80 18.30 26.73
C HIS A 279 20.83 17.19 26.95
N GLY A 280 22.05 17.34 26.43
CA GLY A 280 23.13 16.36 26.65
C GLY A 280 23.00 15.08 25.81
N TYR A 281 22.35 15.14 24.64
CA TYR A 281 22.24 14.00 23.74
C TYR A 281 23.62 13.45 23.33
N PRO A 282 23.88 12.13 23.39
CA PRO A 282 25.17 11.54 23.09
C PRO A 282 25.73 11.93 21.71
N PRO A 283 27.05 12.23 21.61
CA PRO A 283 27.66 12.73 20.39
C PRO A 283 27.95 11.65 19.33
N ASP A 284 27.90 10.37 19.70
CA ASP A 284 28.25 9.21 18.87
C ASP A 284 27.36 9.06 17.63
N MET A 285 26.05 9.28 17.75
CA MET A 285 25.09 9.24 16.64
C MET A 285 24.23 10.50 16.52
N GLN A 286 24.70 11.62 17.10
CA GLN A 286 23.98 12.91 17.04
C GLN A 286 23.66 13.34 15.60
N ASP A 287 24.58 13.15 14.65
CA ASP A 287 24.36 13.53 13.25
C ASP A 287 23.28 12.67 12.56
N ALA A 288 23.19 11.38 12.89
CA ALA A 288 22.14 10.50 12.37
C ALA A 288 20.77 10.90 12.93
N ALA A 289 20.69 11.12 14.25
CA ALA A 289 19.48 11.59 14.92
C ALA A 289 18.98 12.91 14.33
N VAL A 290 19.89 13.86 14.05
CA VAL A 290 19.53 15.13 13.39
C VAL A 290 18.90 14.90 12.02
N GLN A 291 19.42 13.98 11.21
CA GLN A 291 18.84 13.70 9.89
C GLN A 291 17.48 13.00 9.99
N THR A 292 17.31 12.08 10.94
CA THR A 292 16.01 11.43 11.19
C THR A 292 14.98 12.44 11.67
N VAL A 293 15.32 13.30 12.63
CA VAL A 293 14.45 14.40 13.10
C VAL A 293 14.07 15.36 11.97
N LEU A 294 15.00 15.71 11.08
CA LEU A 294 14.69 16.58 9.94
C LEU A 294 13.76 15.91 8.93
N ARG A 295 13.93 14.60 8.66
CA ARG A 295 12.99 13.83 7.81
C ARG A 295 11.60 13.77 8.44
N GLN A 296 11.53 13.57 9.76
CA GLN A 296 10.29 13.56 10.51
C GLN A 296 9.58 14.93 10.43
N ALA A 297 10.32 16.02 10.61
CA ALA A 297 9.81 17.37 10.47
C ALA A 297 9.33 17.68 9.04
N GLU A 298 9.98 17.13 8.01
CA GLU A 298 9.54 17.28 6.62
C GLU A 298 8.19 16.60 6.39
N ALA A 299 8.01 15.37 6.88
CA ALA A 299 6.75 14.65 6.78
C ALA A 299 5.59 15.40 7.45
N LEU A 300 5.81 15.90 8.66
CA LEU A 300 4.81 16.66 9.43
C LEU A 300 4.61 18.10 8.93
N SER A 301 5.57 18.70 8.21
CA SER A 301 5.42 20.09 7.75
C SER A 301 4.23 20.31 6.81
N THR A 302 3.71 19.25 6.18
CA THR A 302 2.49 19.32 5.35
C THR A 302 1.24 19.57 6.21
N SER A 303 1.18 19.04 7.44
CA SER A 303 0.05 19.25 8.35
C SER A 303 0.13 20.56 9.13
N TRP A 304 1.34 21.08 9.38
CA TRP A 304 1.52 22.34 10.12
C TRP A 304 1.22 23.62 9.31
N VAL A 305 1.23 23.51 7.98
CA VAL A 305 1.06 24.65 7.05
C VAL A 305 -0.36 24.69 6.46
N ALA A 306 -1.18 23.67 6.74
CA ALA A 306 -2.58 23.56 6.31
C ALA A 306 -3.53 24.30 7.27
#